data_AF-A0A1L9SWQ7-F1
#
_entry.id   AF-A0A1L9SWQ7-F1
#
_cell.length_a   1.000
_cell.length_b   1.000
_cell.length_c   1.000
_cell.angle_alpha   90.00
_cell.angle_beta   90.00
_cell.angle_gamma   90.00
#
_symmetry.space_group_name_H-M   'P 1'
#
loop_
_entity.id
_entity.type
_entity.pdbx_description
1 polymer ?
#
loop_
_entity_poly.entity_id
_entity_poly.type
_entity_poly.pdbx_seq_one_letter_code
_entity_poly.pdbx_strand_id
1 'polypeptide(L)'
;MGNCPHHSEWDDFDIDGFRVNVLPLKEGFLWEHPTPIPPYFWGGSEFDQRRDDVFPIHSGYAEVRGFIDDGGTKAVERITTAALGFVTSVFDSMGDSERPKGKGNLVQLRLSDDLLRWRREKHDAGYILPAKGKGLKMLSPEVLEILRVSRWPIALTQTSSLFGVGIANLLIGAHDVQTLFSNYLIDMGFYMEHGYHYVFPEFEPLIEKAKHDAHALQTLGGVERREAAALGIKYIKGKIALEERHKADVTYYSARMDRRTVQMVGICESSLLGMTAEAITRGYDAGAAFSDLVFSNPATDVVDVGSDILNSEVMNSFLNTADITSTGVVSEEVLRRVYDACAHTGARALTERWSEPLARMCSMLYPWHICNDRHMFLRRAILGWEKVRKVPSEQREADFDEAFDEDYFTTGFSRPLKNACSGGDVCDAVSQLVASNKRSPIIAELWKAIVTDPLQYVRAGIVSQERESELAENLQLTVAKSFSQGLVLELAWLMAHADHHAWQVNYLFEAAMFGSILDSGALAGKLDRADRGTA
;
A
#
# COMPACT_ATOMS: atom_id res chain seq x y z
N MET A 1 -20.29 -0.38 -43.32
CA MET A 1 -21.13 -1.59 -43.39
C MET A 1 -20.65 -2.53 -42.30
N GLY A 2 -21.54 -2.91 -41.38
CA GLY A 2 -21.28 -3.91 -40.32
C GLY A 2 -20.85 -3.35 -38.97
N ASN A 3 -21.70 -2.60 -38.26
CA ASN A 3 -21.55 -2.44 -36.80
C ASN A 3 -22.00 -3.76 -36.15
N CYS A 4 -21.04 -4.60 -35.78
CA CYS A 4 -21.30 -5.66 -34.82
C CYS A 4 -21.39 -4.99 -33.44
N PRO A 5 -22.46 -5.18 -32.66
CA PRO A 5 -22.46 -4.74 -31.27
C PRO A 5 -21.39 -5.56 -30.55
N HIS A 6 -20.29 -4.93 -30.15
CA HIS A 6 -19.35 -5.55 -29.22
C HIS A 6 -20.05 -5.63 -27.87
N HIS A 7 -20.63 -6.80 -27.59
CA HIS A 7 -21.03 -7.17 -26.23
C HIS A 7 -19.75 -7.25 -25.40
N SER A 8 -19.65 -6.47 -24.33
CA SER A 8 -18.55 -6.58 -23.39
C SER A 8 -18.66 -7.93 -22.67
N GLU A 9 -17.52 -8.58 -22.42
CA GLU A 9 -17.48 -9.81 -21.61
C GLU A 9 -17.98 -9.56 -20.17
N TRP A 10 -18.18 -8.29 -19.81
CA TRP A 10 -18.66 -7.80 -18.54
C TRP A 10 -20.04 -7.12 -18.62
N ASP A 11 -20.85 -7.39 -19.65
CA ASP A 11 -22.21 -6.82 -19.82
C ASP A 11 -23.14 -7.06 -18.60
N ASP A 12 -22.87 -8.11 -17.80
CA ASP A 12 -23.57 -8.38 -16.53
C ASP A 12 -23.26 -7.36 -15.43
N PHE A 13 -22.20 -6.56 -15.62
CA PHE A 13 -21.76 -5.49 -14.74
C PHE A 13 -22.03 -4.16 -15.43
N ASP A 14 -22.64 -3.21 -14.71
CA ASP A 14 -22.93 -1.86 -15.24
C ASP A 14 -21.63 -1.04 -15.39
N ILE A 15 -20.79 -1.43 -16.35
CA ILE A 15 -19.54 -0.75 -16.69
C ILE A 15 -19.78 0.46 -17.60
N ASP A 16 -20.90 0.47 -18.35
CA ASP A 16 -21.31 1.60 -19.20
C ASP A 16 -21.75 2.82 -18.37
N GLY A 17 -22.28 2.58 -17.18
CA GLY A 17 -22.57 3.60 -16.18
C GLY A 17 -21.30 4.27 -15.63
N PHE A 18 -20.18 3.55 -15.60
CA PHE A 18 -18.86 3.96 -15.10
C PHE A 18 -18.14 4.90 -16.08
N ARG A 19 -18.70 6.08 -16.32
CA ARG A 19 -18.07 7.12 -17.16
C ARG A 19 -16.97 7.83 -16.39
N VAL A 20 -15.72 7.44 -16.64
CA VAL A 20 -14.56 8.20 -16.14
C VAL A 20 -14.32 9.37 -17.07
N ASN A 21 -14.69 10.58 -16.61
CA ASN A 21 -14.23 11.80 -17.26
C ASN A 21 -12.79 12.04 -16.82
N VAL A 22 -11.87 12.31 -17.73
CA VAL A 22 -10.51 12.74 -17.37
C VAL A 22 -10.33 14.12 -17.94
N LEU A 23 -10.11 15.10 -17.07
CA LEU A 23 -9.84 16.44 -17.53
C LEU A 23 -8.41 16.53 -18.06
N PRO A 24 -8.17 17.25 -19.17
CA PRO A 24 -6.82 17.51 -19.63
C PRO A 24 -6.06 18.31 -18.58
N LEU A 25 -4.78 17.99 -18.43
CA LEU A 25 -3.85 18.78 -17.63
C LEU A 25 -3.90 20.23 -18.08
N LYS A 26 -4.16 21.15 -17.15
CA LYS A 26 -4.06 22.57 -17.44
C LYS A 26 -2.59 22.94 -17.66
N GLU A 27 -2.33 23.85 -18.60
CA GLU A 27 -1.04 24.53 -18.65
C GLU A 27 -0.74 25.16 -17.28
N GLY A 28 0.41 24.83 -16.70
CA GLY A 28 0.82 25.30 -15.37
C GLY A 28 0.24 24.53 -14.18
N PHE A 29 -0.37 23.36 -14.39
CA PHE A 29 -0.91 22.51 -13.31
C PHE A 29 0.16 22.07 -12.29
N LEU A 30 1.38 21.82 -12.76
CA LEU A 30 2.56 21.54 -11.96
C LEU A 30 3.75 22.22 -12.65
N TRP A 31 4.58 22.94 -11.88
CA TRP A 31 5.88 23.42 -12.35
C TRP A 31 6.67 22.27 -12.97
N GLU A 32 7.46 22.55 -14.02
CA GLU A 32 8.43 21.66 -14.68
C GLU A 32 8.43 20.22 -14.14
N HIS A 33 7.37 19.44 -14.41
CA HIS A 33 7.33 18.05 -13.98
C HIS A 33 8.40 17.33 -14.79
N PRO A 34 9.41 16.70 -14.16
CA PRO A 34 10.56 16.16 -14.89
C PRO A 34 10.16 15.01 -15.82
N THR A 35 9.01 14.38 -15.55
CA THR A 35 8.48 13.22 -16.29
C THR A 35 7.19 13.57 -17.04
N PRO A 36 6.99 13.12 -18.30
CA PRO A 36 5.70 13.22 -18.97
C PRO A 36 4.60 12.50 -18.16
N ILE A 37 3.45 13.16 -17.99
CA ILE A 37 2.29 12.50 -17.37
C ILE A 37 1.55 11.72 -18.48
N PRO A 38 1.43 10.38 -18.36
CA PRO A 38 0.77 9.56 -19.37
C PRO A 38 -0.72 9.90 -19.49
N PRO A 39 -1.36 9.63 -20.64
CA PRO A 39 -2.81 9.65 -20.72
C PRO A 39 -3.40 8.60 -19.77
N TYR A 40 -4.52 8.94 -19.14
CA TYR A 40 -5.20 8.05 -18.19
C TYR A 40 -5.79 6.80 -18.88
N PHE A 41 -6.42 7.00 -20.04
CA PHE A 41 -6.74 5.92 -20.97
C PHE A 41 -5.79 5.98 -22.15
N TRP A 42 -5.04 4.92 -22.39
CA TRP A 42 -4.04 4.88 -23.46
C TRP A 42 -4.52 4.17 -24.74
N GLY A 43 -5.65 3.47 -24.69
CA GLY A 43 -6.23 2.80 -25.84
C GLY A 43 -6.67 3.74 -26.95
N GLY A 44 -6.26 3.46 -28.18
CA GLY A 44 -6.65 4.24 -29.37
C GLY A 44 -6.03 5.64 -29.43
N SER A 45 -5.13 5.97 -28.51
CA SER A 45 -4.36 7.22 -28.53
C SER A 45 -3.09 7.07 -29.38
N GLU A 46 -2.45 8.17 -29.77
CA GLU A 46 -1.11 8.14 -30.39
C GLU A 46 -0.09 7.37 -29.53
N PHE A 47 -0.36 7.16 -28.24
CA PHE A 47 0.45 6.39 -27.32
C PHE A 47 0.64 4.91 -27.75
N ASP A 48 -0.37 4.29 -28.38
CA ASP A 48 -0.22 2.95 -28.98
C ASP A 48 0.77 2.93 -30.16
N GLN A 49 1.02 4.10 -30.78
CA GLN A 49 1.98 4.28 -31.87
C GLN A 49 3.36 4.75 -31.39
N ARG A 50 3.46 5.27 -30.16
CA ARG A 50 4.70 5.77 -29.54
C ARG A 50 5.32 4.74 -28.61
N ARG A 51 5.56 3.53 -29.12
CA ARG A 51 6.42 2.52 -28.47
C ARG A 51 7.81 3.07 -28.06
N ASP A 52 8.21 4.20 -28.66
CA ASP A 52 9.51 4.85 -28.48
C ASP A 52 9.49 6.07 -27.52
N ASP A 53 8.35 6.44 -26.91
CA ASP A 53 8.33 7.46 -25.85
C ASP A 53 8.96 6.85 -24.58
N VAL A 54 10.28 7.00 -24.45
CA VAL A 54 11.05 6.47 -23.31
C VAL A 54 10.71 7.28 -22.06
N PHE A 55 9.94 6.70 -21.14
CA PHE A 55 9.82 7.23 -19.79
C PHE A 55 11.22 7.32 -19.14
N PRO A 56 11.47 8.32 -18.27
CA PRO A 56 12.79 8.51 -17.71
C PRO A 56 13.23 7.30 -16.90
N ILE A 57 14.48 6.89 -17.09
CA ILE A 57 15.16 5.96 -16.20
C ILE A 57 15.74 6.78 -15.05
N HIS A 58 15.35 6.42 -13.83
CA HIS A 58 15.73 7.14 -12.63
C HIS A 58 17.09 6.68 -12.13
N SER A 59 17.92 7.61 -11.64
CA SER A 59 19.09 7.24 -10.87
C SER A 59 18.70 6.55 -9.56
N GLY A 60 19.58 5.69 -9.06
CA GLY A 60 19.36 4.92 -7.82
C GLY A 60 18.87 3.50 -8.07
N TYR A 61 18.29 2.89 -7.03
CA TYR A 61 17.72 1.54 -7.06
C TYR A 61 18.74 0.45 -7.41
N ALA A 62 20.00 0.62 -7.01
CA ALA A 62 21.10 -0.23 -7.49
C ALA A 62 20.96 -1.69 -7.05
N GLU A 63 20.55 -1.95 -5.81
CA GLU A 63 20.34 -3.31 -5.30
C GLU A 63 19.27 -4.06 -6.11
N VAL A 64 18.09 -3.47 -6.27
CA VAL A 64 16.98 -4.11 -7.00
C VAL A 64 17.32 -4.31 -8.47
N ARG A 65 17.97 -3.32 -9.11
CA ARG A 65 18.50 -3.44 -10.48
C ARG A 65 19.49 -4.61 -10.63
N GLY A 66 20.20 -4.97 -9.56
CA GLY A 66 21.16 -6.06 -9.53
C GLY A 66 20.55 -7.47 -9.63
N PHE A 67 19.22 -7.62 -9.58
CA PHE A 67 18.58 -8.94 -9.65
C PHE A 67 17.28 -9.04 -10.45
N ILE A 68 16.71 -7.92 -10.91
CA ILE A 68 15.48 -7.92 -11.71
C ILE A 68 15.71 -8.13 -13.21
N ASP A 69 16.95 -8.19 -13.70
CA ASP A 69 17.28 -8.14 -15.14
C ASP A 69 16.56 -6.96 -15.85
N ASP A 70 15.70 -7.25 -16.84
CA ASP A 70 14.84 -6.30 -17.55
C ASP A 70 13.49 -6.07 -16.85
N GLY A 71 13.23 -6.79 -15.76
CA GLY A 71 11.98 -6.74 -15.00
C GLY A 71 10.81 -7.50 -15.64
N GLY A 72 11.04 -8.26 -16.72
CA GLY A 72 9.99 -9.03 -17.39
C GLY A 72 9.44 -10.19 -16.55
N THR A 73 8.40 -10.87 -17.06
CA THR A 73 7.69 -11.94 -16.34
C THR A 73 8.59 -13.09 -15.89
N LYS A 74 9.65 -13.40 -16.63
CA LYS A 74 10.67 -14.38 -16.20
C LYS A 74 11.45 -13.94 -14.97
N ALA A 75 11.78 -12.66 -14.85
CA ALA A 75 12.41 -12.13 -13.66
C ALA A 75 11.48 -12.21 -12.47
N VAL A 76 10.21 -11.81 -12.66
CA VAL A 76 9.15 -11.94 -11.64
C VAL A 76 9.02 -13.40 -11.17
N GLU A 77 8.94 -14.37 -12.09
CA GLU A 77 8.83 -15.79 -11.73
C GLU A 77 10.02 -16.29 -10.89
N ARG A 78 11.24 -15.91 -11.26
CA ARG A 78 12.43 -16.27 -10.48
C ARG A 78 12.42 -15.64 -9.09
N ILE A 79 12.07 -14.36 -8.99
CA ILE A 79 11.96 -13.64 -7.71
C ILE A 79 10.90 -14.29 -6.83
N THR A 80 9.70 -14.56 -7.38
CA THR A 80 8.62 -15.24 -6.65
C THR A 80 9.04 -16.63 -6.17
N THR A 81 9.76 -17.39 -7.01
CA THR A 81 10.26 -18.72 -6.63
C THR A 81 11.29 -18.62 -5.51
N ALA A 82 12.21 -17.65 -5.58
CA ALA A 82 13.22 -17.42 -4.54
C ALA A 82 12.58 -16.96 -3.22
N ALA A 83 11.65 -16.01 -3.27
CA ALA A 83 10.92 -15.51 -2.11
C ALA A 83 10.12 -16.63 -1.43
N LEU A 84 9.35 -17.41 -2.20
CA LEU A 84 8.59 -18.54 -1.64
C LEU A 84 9.50 -19.63 -1.06
N GLY A 85 10.66 -19.87 -1.69
CA GLY A 85 11.69 -20.76 -1.17
C GLY A 85 12.24 -20.28 0.18
N PHE A 86 12.51 -18.99 0.29
CA PHE A 86 12.94 -18.37 1.55
C PHE A 86 11.85 -18.49 2.63
N VAL A 87 10.62 -18.06 2.35
CA VAL A 87 9.49 -18.14 3.30
C VAL A 87 9.29 -19.58 3.78
N THR A 88 9.27 -20.55 2.86
CA THR A 88 9.20 -21.98 3.21
C THR A 88 10.32 -22.37 4.17
N SER A 89 11.56 -21.98 3.89
CA SER A 89 12.71 -22.31 4.73
C SER A 89 12.63 -21.70 6.14
N VAL A 90 12.03 -20.51 6.27
CA VAL A 90 11.80 -19.84 7.54
C VAL A 90 10.81 -20.66 8.38
N PHE A 91 9.65 -21.00 7.81
CA PHE A 91 8.63 -21.79 8.51
C PHE A 91 9.08 -23.22 8.84
N ASP A 92 9.77 -23.90 7.93
CA ASP A 92 10.29 -25.26 8.17
C ASP A 92 11.31 -25.31 9.31
N SER A 93 11.99 -24.18 9.61
CA SER A 93 12.99 -24.11 10.69
C SER A 93 12.39 -24.13 12.11
N MET A 94 11.07 -23.99 12.26
CA MET A 94 10.40 -23.91 13.57
C MET A 94 10.30 -25.22 14.34
N GLY A 95 10.52 -26.38 13.69
CA GLY A 95 10.43 -27.70 14.32
C GLY A 95 11.72 -28.21 14.96
N ASP A 96 12.87 -27.57 14.70
CA ASP A 96 14.18 -28.07 15.13
C ASP A 96 14.53 -27.55 16.54
N SER A 97 13.92 -28.15 17.56
CA SER A 97 14.22 -27.92 18.99
C SER A 97 15.68 -28.17 19.40
N GLU A 98 16.48 -28.79 18.53
CA GLU A 98 17.91 -29.06 18.74
C GLU A 98 18.86 -28.03 18.09
N ARG A 99 18.35 -27.03 17.34
CA ARG A 99 19.24 -26.02 16.75
C ARG A 99 19.76 -25.04 17.81
N PRO A 100 21.07 -24.74 17.83
CA PRO A 100 21.61 -23.71 18.71
C PRO A 100 20.89 -22.39 18.49
N LYS A 101 20.51 -21.71 19.57
CA LYS A 101 20.04 -20.31 19.55
C LYS A 101 21.00 -19.49 18.68
N GLY A 102 20.54 -18.98 17.54
CA GLY A 102 21.33 -18.16 16.60
C GLY A 102 21.68 -18.78 15.24
N LYS A 103 21.23 -20.01 14.92
CA LYS A 103 21.42 -20.63 13.57
C LYS A 103 20.15 -20.76 12.72
N GLY A 104 19.06 -20.08 13.10
CA GLY A 104 17.81 -20.03 12.34
C GLY A 104 17.59 -18.65 11.74
N ASN A 105 16.80 -18.59 10.67
CA ASN A 105 16.31 -17.34 10.09
C ASN A 105 15.15 -16.74 10.92
N LEU A 106 14.81 -17.31 12.07
CA LEU A 106 13.78 -16.81 12.97
C LEU A 106 14.39 -16.28 14.27
N VAL A 107 13.91 -15.12 14.68
CA VAL A 107 14.35 -14.43 15.88
C VAL A 107 13.14 -14.17 16.77
N GLN A 108 13.24 -14.60 18.02
CA GLN A 108 12.23 -14.29 19.02
C GLN A 108 12.34 -12.82 19.43
N LEU A 109 11.24 -12.09 19.32
CA LEU A 109 11.11 -10.69 19.61
C LEU A 109 10.56 -10.46 21.03
N ARG A 110 10.99 -9.34 21.60
CA ARG A 110 10.36 -8.74 22.78
C ARG A 110 10.46 -7.23 22.69
N LEU A 111 9.48 -6.55 23.27
CA LEU A 111 9.58 -5.12 23.52
C LEU A 111 10.69 -4.86 24.57
N SER A 112 11.36 -3.70 24.46
CA SER A 112 12.26 -3.22 25.49
C SER A 112 11.53 -2.95 26.80
N ASP A 113 12.26 -2.95 27.92
CA ASP A 113 11.65 -2.78 29.24
C ASP A 113 10.91 -1.45 29.38
N ASP A 114 11.39 -0.40 28.70
CA ASP A 114 10.76 0.92 28.66
C ASP A 114 9.46 0.92 27.84
N LEU A 115 9.43 0.28 26.67
CA LEU A 115 8.20 0.14 25.89
C LEU A 115 7.17 -0.75 26.60
N LEU A 116 7.63 -1.81 27.26
CA LEU A 116 6.76 -2.65 28.10
C LEU A 116 6.17 -1.88 29.28
N ARG A 117 6.98 -1.06 29.95
CA ARG A 117 6.51 -0.20 31.04
C ARG A 117 5.49 0.81 30.53
N TRP A 118 5.80 1.50 29.45
CA TRP A 118 4.88 2.45 28.81
C TRP A 118 3.55 1.79 28.40
N ARG A 119 3.60 0.60 27.77
CA ARG A 119 2.40 -0.16 27.41
C ARG A 119 1.53 -0.46 28.64
N ARG A 120 2.13 -0.93 29.74
CA ARG A 120 1.41 -1.20 31.00
C ARG A 120 0.75 0.05 31.55
N GLU A 121 1.49 1.16 31.66
CA GLU A 121 0.97 2.44 32.15
C GLU A 121 -0.23 2.93 31.31
N LYS A 122 -0.16 2.78 29.98
CA LYS A 122 -1.24 3.14 29.07
C LYS A 122 -2.45 2.24 29.22
N HIS A 123 -2.24 0.92 29.28
CA HIS A 123 -3.30 -0.07 29.49
C HIS A 123 -4.01 0.14 30.83
N ASP A 124 -3.26 0.40 31.91
CA ASP A 124 -3.82 0.68 33.24
C ASP A 124 -4.67 1.97 33.25
N ALA A 125 -4.32 2.94 32.39
CA ALA A 125 -5.10 4.16 32.18
C ALA A 125 -6.25 3.99 31.15
N GLY A 126 -6.49 2.77 30.64
CA GLY A 126 -7.56 2.47 29.69
C GLY A 126 -7.25 2.80 28.22
N TYR A 127 -6.02 3.21 27.90
CA TYR A 127 -5.56 3.46 26.54
C TYR A 127 -5.16 2.14 25.87
N ILE A 128 -6.17 1.37 25.47
CA ILE A 128 -6.02 0.07 24.82
C ILE A 128 -6.50 0.18 23.38
N LEU A 129 -5.68 -0.31 22.44
CA LEU A 129 -6.10 -0.47 21.07
C LEU A 129 -6.91 -1.78 20.94
N PRO A 130 -8.17 -1.72 20.48
CA PRO A 130 -8.99 -2.91 20.27
C PRO A 130 -8.45 -3.79 19.13
N ALA A 131 -8.99 -5.00 19.01
CA ALA A 131 -8.67 -5.91 17.91
C ALA A 131 -8.95 -5.27 16.54
N LYS A 132 -8.16 -5.64 15.53
CA LYS A 132 -8.40 -5.25 14.14
C LYS A 132 -9.82 -5.65 13.70
N GLY A 133 -10.41 -4.81 12.87
CA GLY A 133 -11.69 -5.13 12.22
C GLY A 133 -11.51 -6.19 11.14
N LYS A 134 -12.63 -6.61 10.54
CA LYS A 134 -12.62 -7.68 9.53
C LYS A 134 -12.25 -7.20 8.12
N GLY A 135 -12.26 -5.89 7.85
CA GLY A 135 -12.06 -5.37 6.49
C GLY A 135 -13.22 -5.69 5.54
N LEU A 136 -14.43 -5.87 6.10
CA LEU A 136 -15.65 -6.32 5.40
C LEU A 136 -16.81 -5.34 5.62
N LYS A 137 -16.50 -4.08 5.96
CA LYS A 137 -17.53 -3.03 6.01
C LYS A 137 -17.91 -2.63 4.60
N MET A 138 -19.21 -2.71 4.28
CA MET A 138 -19.78 -2.17 3.05
C MET A 138 -19.61 -0.65 2.94
N LEU A 139 -19.44 -0.16 1.73
CA LEU A 139 -19.53 1.27 1.43
C LEU A 139 -20.95 1.81 1.63
N SER A 140 -21.04 3.11 1.88
CA SER A 140 -22.33 3.79 1.97
C SER A 140 -23.04 3.81 0.61
N PRO A 141 -24.39 3.78 0.61
CA PRO A 141 -25.16 3.89 -0.63
C PRO A 141 -24.82 5.16 -1.45
N GLU A 142 -24.45 6.25 -0.79
CA GLU A 142 -24.09 7.50 -1.47
C GLU A 142 -22.77 7.34 -2.25
N VAL A 143 -21.74 6.73 -1.66
CA VAL A 143 -20.48 6.46 -2.38
C VAL A 143 -20.71 5.53 -3.57
N LEU A 144 -21.48 4.45 -3.37
CA LEU A 144 -21.80 3.49 -4.44
C LEU A 144 -22.54 4.15 -5.59
N GLU A 145 -23.47 5.07 -5.31
CA GLU A 145 -24.23 5.80 -6.31
C GLU A 145 -23.36 6.82 -7.07
N ILE A 146 -22.50 7.58 -6.37
CA ILE A 146 -21.59 8.55 -6.99
C ILE A 146 -20.64 7.86 -7.98
N LEU A 147 -20.12 6.69 -7.60
CA LEU A 147 -19.24 5.89 -8.44
C LEU A 147 -20.00 5.03 -9.45
N ARG A 148 -21.33 4.90 -9.31
CA ARG A 148 -22.22 4.06 -10.13
C ARG A 148 -21.84 2.59 -10.11
N VAL A 149 -21.46 2.09 -8.94
CA VAL A 149 -21.01 0.70 -8.72
C VAL A 149 -21.97 -0.09 -7.82
N SER A 150 -23.17 0.43 -7.56
CA SER A 150 -24.19 -0.19 -6.70
C SER A 150 -24.63 -1.60 -7.12
N ARG A 151 -24.34 -2.01 -8.37
CA ARG A 151 -24.65 -3.34 -8.93
C ARG A 151 -23.45 -4.27 -9.04
N TRP A 152 -22.27 -3.82 -8.62
CA TRP A 152 -21.08 -4.66 -8.63
C TRP A 152 -21.17 -5.75 -7.56
N PRO A 153 -20.42 -6.86 -7.70
CA PRO A 153 -20.33 -7.89 -6.68
C PRO A 153 -20.00 -7.33 -5.30
N ILE A 154 -20.51 -7.98 -4.26
CA ILE A 154 -20.35 -7.55 -2.88
C ILE A 154 -18.86 -7.51 -2.49
N ALA A 155 -18.07 -8.48 -2.97
CA ALA A 155 -16.63 -8.49 -2.77
C ALA A 155 -15.91 -7.22 -3.28
N LEU A 156 -16.44 -6.55 -4.29
CA LEU A 156 -15.84 -5.36 -4.91
C LEU A 156 -16.31 -4.03 -4.30
N THR A 157 -17.31 -4.08 -3.43
CA THR A 157 -17.98 -2.90 -2.85
C THR A 157 -17.75 -2.79 -1.34
N GLN A 158 -16.81 -3.57 -0.81
CA GLN A 158 -16.29 -3.38 0.52
C GLN A 158 -15.42 -2.12 0.56
N THR A 159 -15.44 -1.41 1.69
CA THR A 159 -14.55 -0.27 1.97
C THR A 159 -13.10 -0.64 1.73
N SER A 160 -12.66 -1.79 2.25
CA SER A 160 -11.29 -2.26 2.09
C SER A 160 -10.93 -2.49 0.62
N SER A 161 -11.71 -3.27 -0.13
CA SER A 161 -11.39 -3.60 -1.52
C SER A 161 -11.49 -2.43 -2.49
N LEU A 162 -12.58 -1.66 -2.43
CA LEU A 162 -12.76 -0.55 -3.35
C LEU A 162 -11.78 0.59 -3.05
N PHE A 163 -11.55 0.96 -1.79
CA PHE A 163 -10.58 2.01 -1.45
C PHE A 163 -9.13 1.53 -1.37
N GLY A 164 -8.89 0.22 -1.52
CA GLY A 164 -7.57 -0.36 -1.77
C GLY A 164 -7.34 -0.52 -3.28
N VAL A 165 -7.31 -1.78 -3.75
CA VAL A 165 -6.96 -2.11 -5.15
C VAL A 165 -7.93 -1.53 -6.18
N GLY A 166 -9.18 -1.21 -5.79
CA GLY A 166 -10.12 -0.48 -6.64
C GLY A 166 -9.61 0.92 -6.99
N ILE A 167 -9.47 1.80 -5.99
CA ILE A 167 -8.92 3.15 -6.16
C ILE A 167 -7.51 3.08 -6.73
N ALA A 168 -6.69 2.07 -6.41
CA ALA A 168 -5.41 1.85 -7.07
C ALA A 168 -5.51 1.79 -8.59
N ASN A 169 -6.34 0.90 -9.09
CA ASN A 169 -6.60 0.80 -10.51
C ASN A 169 -7.20 2.09 -11.07
N LEU A 170 -8.14 2.71 -10.35
CA LEU A 170 -8.74 3.97 -10.75
C LEU A 170 -7.77 5.15 -10.78
N LEU A 171 -6.71 5.15 -9.99
CA LEU A 171 -5.67 6.18 -10.08
C LEU A 171 -4.67 5.86 -11.20
N ILE A 172 -4.33 4.60 -11.42
CA ILE A 172 -3.37 4.17 -12.45
C ILE A 172 -3.92 4.39 -13.86
N GLY A 173 -5.19 4.09 -14.09
CA GLY A 173 -5.80 4.05 -15.42
C GLY A 173 -5.59 2.70 -16.12
N ALA A 174 -6.06 2.60 -17.36
CA ALA A 174 -6.02 1.36 -18.16
C ALA A 174 -5.99 1.68 -19.66
N HIS A 175 -5.98 0.63 -20.51
CA HIS A 175 -6.22 0.81 -21.95
C HIS A 175 -7.57 1.53 -22.19
N ASP A 176 -8.63 1.02 -21.56
CA ASP A 176 -9.99 1.54 -21.58
C ASP A 176 -10.76 1.10 -20.32
N VAL A 177 -12.04 1.45 -20.24
CA VAL A 177 -12.90 1.11 -19.08
C VAL A 177 -13.04 -0.40 -18.89
N GLN A 178 -13.15 -1.18 -19.98
CA GLN A 178 -13.29 -2.63 -19.90
C GLN A 178 -12.03 -3.27 -19.29
N THR A 179 -10.87 -2.84 -19.78
CA THR A 179 -9.56 -3.28 -19.28
C THR A 179 -9.34 -2.83 -17.83
N LEU A 180 -9.77 -1.61 -17.47
CA LEU A 180 -9.70 -1.10 -16.10
C LEU A 180 -10.45 -1.99 -15.11
N PHE A 181 -11.68 -2.38 -15.46
CA PHE A 181 -12.49 -3.27 -14.62
C PHE A 181 -11.85 -4.66 -14.51
N SER A 182 -11.37 -5.20 -15.63
CA SER A 182 -10.63 -6.47 -15.67
C SER A 182 -9.35 -6.43 -14.81
N ASN A 183 -8.61 -5.32 -14.87
CA ASN A 183 -7.42 -5.06 -14.06
C ASN A 183 -7.75 -5.02 -12.56
N TYR A 184 -8.84 -4.33 -12.18
CA TYR A 184 -9.33 -4.35 -10.81
C TYR A 184 -9.64 -5.77 -10.33
N LEU A 185 -10.38 -6.55 -11.13
CA LEU A 185 -10.75 -7.92 -10.77
C LEU A 185 -9.55 -8.85 -10.58
N ILE A 186 -8.54 -8.80 -11.45
CA ILE A 186 -7.37 -9.69 -11.32
C ILE A 186 -6.56 -9.32 -10.07
N ASP A 187 -6.44 -8.03 -9.74
CA ASP A 187 -5.70 -7.56 -8.57
C ASP A 187 -6.44 -7.77 -7.25
N MET A 188 -7.74 -8.06 -7.28
CA MET A 188 -8.47 -8.53 -6.09
C MET A 188 -7.82 -9.77 -5.49
N GLY A 189 -6.98 -10.52 -6.23
CA GLY A 189 -6.15 -11.60 -5.69
C GLY A 189 -5.40 -11.24 -4.41
N PHE A 190 -5.01 -9.97 -4.23
CA PHE A 190 -4.46 -9.43 -2.97
C PHE A 190 -5.32 -9.79 -1.75
N TYR A 191 -6.64 -9.68 -1.86
CA TYR A 191 -7.58 -9.93 -0.76
C TYR A 191 -7.75 -11.42 -0.38
N MET A 192 -7.07 -12.34 -1.07
CA MET A 192 -6.91 -13.71 -0.56
C MET A 192 -6.19 -13.70 0.80
N GLU A 193 -5.21 -12.81 0.98
CA GLU A 193 -4.51 -12.62 2.26
C GLU A 193 -5.45 -12.13 3.36
N HIS A 194 -6.57 -11.50 3.01
CA HIS A 194 -7.60 -11.06 3.95
C HIS A 194 -8.75 -12.08 4.12
N GLY A 195 -8.68 -13.23 3.43
CA GLY A 195 -9.67 -14.31 3.55
C GLY A 195 -10.92 -14.10 2.70
N TYR A 196 -10.92 -13.22 1.70
CA TYR A 196 -12.11 -12.95 0.88
C TYR A 196 -12.62 -14.20 0.15
N HIS A 197 -11.74 -15.12 -0.23
CA HIS A 197 -12.09 -16.41 -0.84
C HIS A 197 -12.88 -17.34 0.10
N TYR A 198 -12.85 -17.10 1.42
CA TYR A 198 -13.68 -17.83 2.39
C TYR A 198 -15.04 -17.16 2.63
N VAL A 199 -15.16 -15.86 2.32
CA VAL A 199 -16.33 -15.03 2.63
C VAL A 199 -17.26 -14.90 1.43
N PHE A 200 -16.70 -14.73 0.24
CA PHE A 200 -17.45 -14.43 -0.99
C PHE A 200 -17.31 -15.59 -1.99
N PRO A 201 -18.37 -16.39 -2.21
CA PRO A 201 -18.33 -17.53 -3.14
C PRO A 201 -17.95 -17.15 -4.58
N GLU A 202 -18.28 -15.93 -5.00
CA GLU A 202 -17.99 -15.41 -6.33
C GLU A 202 -16.53 -14.96 -6.53
N PHE A 203 -15.75 -14.85 -5.45
CA PHE A 203 -14.44 -14.18 -5.48
C PHE A 203 -13.42 -14.86 -6.39
N GLU A 204 -13.12 -16.14 -6.19
CA GLU A 204 -12.19 -16.87 -7.06
C GLU A 204 -12.70 -16.99 -8.51
N PRO A 205 -14.00 -17.29 -8.76
CA PRO A 205 -14.56 -17.27 -10.11
C PRO A 205 -14.38 -15.94 -10.85
N LEU A 206 -14.52 -14.79 -10.16
CA LEU A 206 -14.33 -13.46 -10.77
C LEU A 206 -12.88 -13.24 -11.21
N ILE A 207 -11.92 -13.60 -10.34
CA ILE A 207 -10.48 -13.49 -10.64
C ILE A 207 -10.13 -14.39 -11.84
N GLU A 208 -10.63 -15.63 -11.85
CA GLU A 208 -10.37 -16.58 -12.94
C GLU A 208 -10.97 -16.12 -14.28
N LYS A 209 -12.14 -15.47 -14.25
CA LYS A 209 -12.72 -14.84 -15.44
C LYS A 209 -11.85 -13.70 -15.94
N ALA A 210 -11.40 -12.80 -15.06
CA ALA A 210 -10.55 -11.66 -15.43
C ALA A 210 -9.17 -12.07 -15.98
N LYS A 211 -8.64 -13.21 -15.51
CA LYS A 211 -7.42 -13.81 -16.05
C LYS A 211 -7.53 -14.20 -17.53
N HIS A 212 -8.72 -14.55 -17.99
CA HIS A 212 -8.99 -15.02 -19.36
C HIS A 212 -9.75 -14.01 -20.21
N ASP A 213 -9.86 -12.75 -19.75
CA ASP A 213 -10.52 -11.67 -20.49
C ASP A 213 -9.85 -11.45 -21.85
N ALA A 214 -10.57 -11.78 -22.92
CA ALA A 214 -10.00 -11.80 -24.27
C ALA A 214 -9.65 -10.39 -24.76
N HIS A 215 -10.35 -9.36 -24.27
CA HIS A 215 -10.09 -7.97 -24.61
C HIS A 215 -8.83 -7.48 -23.90
N ALA A 216 -8.74 -7.67 -22.58
CA ALA A 216 -7.59 -7.24 -21.80
C ALA A 216 -6.29 -7.90 -22.28
N LEU A 217 -6.33 -9.18 -22.68
CA LEU A 217 -5.17 -9.92 -23.21
C LEU A 217 -4.63 -9.36 -24.53
N GLN A 218 -5.41 -8.57 -25.28
CA GLN A 218 -4.98 -7.93 -26.52
C GLN A 218 -4.34 -6.54 -26.30
N THR A 219 -4.39 -6.03 -25.06
CA THR A 219 -3.85 -4.71 -24.71
C THR A 219 -2.35 -4.75 -24.43
N LEU A 220 -1.67 -3.61 -24.58
CA LEU A 220 -0.24 -3.49 -24.23
C LEU A 220 -0.03 -3.76 -22.74
N GLY A 221 0.76 -4.79 -22.41
CA GLY A 221 1.01 -5.21 -21.03
C GLY A 221 -0.08 -6.12 -20.43
N GLY A 222 -1.14 -6.40 -21.18
CA GLY A 222 -2.28 -7.18 -20.69
C GLY A 222 -1.91 -8.62 -20.33
N VAL A 223 -1.15 -9.30 -21.20
CA VAL A 223 -0.65 -10.66 -20.95
C VAL A 223 0.26 -10.69 -19.73
N GLU A 224 1.25 -9.80 -19.70
CA GLU A 224 2.26 -9.73 -18.64
C GLU A 224 1.62 -9.45 -17.27
N ARG A 225 0.61 -8.57 -17.22
CA ARG A 225 -0.16 -8.29 -16.01
C ARG A 225 -0.83 -9.53 -15.44
N ARG A 226 -1.51 -10.33 -16.29
CA ARG A 226 -2.22 -11.54 -15.84
C ARG A 226 -1.25 -12.64 -15.42
N GLU A 227 -0.16 -12.82 -16.16
CA GLU A 227 0.89 -13.79 -15.79
C GLU A 227 1.52 -13.44 -14.44
N ALA A 228 1.92 -12.18 -14.25
CA ALA A 228 2.52 -11.73 -13.00
C ALA A 228 1.52 -11.75 -11.83
N ALA A 229 0.26 -11.37 -12.05
CA ALA A 229 -0.78 -11.49 -11.02
C ALA A 229 -1.00 -12.95 -10.58
N ALA A 230 -0.95 -13.90 -11.52
CA ALA A 230 -1.04 -15.33 -11.19
C ALA A 230 0.15 -15.80 -10.33
N LEU A 231 1.36 -15.26 -10.56
CA LEU A 231 2.52 -15.52 -9.70
C LEU A 231 2.34 -14.93 -8.30
N GLY A 232 1.79 -13.72 -8.18
CA GLY A 232 1.45 -13.10 -6.90
C GLY A 232 0.44 -13.95 -6.13
N ILE A 233 -0.65 -14.37 -6.78
CA ILE A 233 -1.65 -15.28 -6.18
C ILE A 233 -1.02 -16.60 -5.73
N LYS A 234 -0.10 -17.17 -6.52
CA LYS A 234 0.63 -18.39 -6.14
C LYS A 234 1.46 -18.17 -4.87
N TYR A 235 2.15 -17.03 -4.76
CA TYR A 235 2.90 -16.66 -3.57
C TYR A 235 1.99 -16.56 -2.34
N ILE A 236 0.90 -15.78 -2.43
CA ILE A 236 -0.07 -15.60 -1.35
C ILE A 236 -0.62 -16.95 -0.88
N LYS A 237 -1.09 -17.80 -1.79
CA LYS A 237 -1.63 -19.12 -1.44
C LYS A 237 -0.57 -20.00 -0.75
N GLY A 238 0.69 -19.91 -1.18
CA GLY A 238 1.81 -20.59 -0.55
C GLY A 238 2.07 -20.10 0.88
N LYS A 239 2.17 -18.78 1.07
CA LYS A 239 2.33 -18.13 2.37
C LYS A 239 1.18 -18.49 3.31
N ILE A 240 -0.08 -18.32 2.86
CA ILE A 240 -1.29 -18.66 3.64
C ILE A 240 -1.23 -20.10 4.16
N ALA A 241 -0.84 -21.06 3.31
CA ALA A 241 -0.77 -22.48 3.71
C ALA A 241 0.28 -22.73 4.79
N LEU A 242 1.43 -22.03 4.72
CA LEU A 242 2.48 -22.11 5.74
C LEU A 242 2.00 -21.51 7.06
N GLU A 243 1.39 -20.33 7.01
CA GLU A 243 0.85 -19.65 8.19
C GLU A 243 -0.26 -20.48 8.86
N GLU A 244 -1.21 -21.02 8.09
CA GLU A 244 -2.27 -21.88 8.62
C GLU A 244 -1.70 -23.13 9.33
N ARG A 245 -0.61 -23.70 8.79
CA ARG A 245 0.08 -24.85 9.38
C ARG A 245 0.80 -24.51 10.68
N HIS A 246 1.31 -23.29 10.81
CA HIS A 246 2.29 -22.91 11.83
C HIS A 246 1.83 -21.82 12.80
N LYS A 247 0.61 -21.27 12.67
CA LYS A 247 0.09 -20.13 13.45
C LYS A 247 0.19 -20.25 14.97
N ALA A 248 0.21 -21.48 15.51
CA ALA A 248 0.36 -21.69 16.94
C ALA A 248 1.79 -21.44 17.45
N ASP A 249 2.79 -21.48 16.57
CA ASP A 249 4.22 -21.57 16.93
C ASP A 249 5.02 -20.31 16.57
N VAL A 250 4.48 -19.43 15.71
CA VAL A 250 5.16 -18.20 15.21
C VAL A 250 4.96 -16.96 16.07
N THR A 251 4.17 -17.01 17.13
CA THR A 251 3.92 -15.83 17.97
C THR A 251 5.23 -15.31 18.57
N TYR A 252 5.48 -14.00 18.48
CA TYR A 252 6.74 -13.34 18.84
C TYR A 252 7.94 -13.68 17.95
N TYR A 253 7.77 -14.20 16.75
CA TYR A 253 8.88 -14.43 15.85
C TYR A 253 8.90 -13.47 14.67
N SER A 254 10.10 -13.15 14.22
CA SER A 254 10.33 -12.39 13.00
C SER A 254 11.47 -13.02 12.22
N ALA A 255 11.38 -12.97 10.89
CA ALA A 255 12.41 -13.45 10.01
C ALA A 255 13.62 -12.49 10.00
N ARG A 256 14.83 -13.05 10.01
CA ARG A 256 16.08 -12.35 9.72
C ARG A 256 16.37 -12.47 8.22
N MET A 257 16.64 -11.35 7.57
CA MET A 257 16.94 -11.26 6.16
C MET A 257 18.14 -10.34 5.92
N ASP A 258 18.90 -10.60 4.86
CA ASP A 258 19.81 -9.61 4.29
C ASP A 258 19.03 -8.64 3.39
N ARG A 259 19.69 -7.56 2.96
CA ARG A 259 19.08 -6.49 2.16
C ARG A 259 18.47 -6.99 0.85
N ARG A 260 19.14 -7.94 0.20
CA ARG A 260 18.69 -8.50 -1.08
C ARG A 260 17.46 -9.36 -0.89
N THR A 261 17.45 -10.19 0.16
CA THR A 261 16.34 -11.09 0.49
C THR A 261 15.10 -10.31 0.85
N VAL A 262 15.22 -9.25 1.66
CA VAL A 262 14.04 -8.44 2.01
C VAL A 262 13.44 -7.73 0.81
N GLN A 263 14.24 -7.30 -0.18
CA GLN A 263 13.68 -6.75 -1.41
C GLN A 263 12.97 -7.82 -2.26
N MET A 264 13.53 -9.02 -2.40
CA MET A 264 12.88 -10.11 -3.14
C MET A 264 11.56 -10.55 -2.49
N VAL A 265 11.56 -10.69 -1.16
CA VAL A 265 10.36 -11.02 -0.38
C VAL A 265 9.36 -9.87 -0.45
N GLY A 266 9.79 -8.63 -0.19
CA GLY A 266 8.93 -7.45 -0.22
C GLY A 266 8.25 -7.20 -1.57
N ILE A 267 8.92 -7.48 -2.68
CA ILE A 267 8.29 -7.46 -4.01
C ILE A 267 7.08 -8.41 -4.05
N CYS A 268 7.19 -9.59 -3.46
CA CYS A 268 6.13 -10.60 -3.48
C CYS A 268 5.05 -10.37 -2.41
N GLU A 269 5.43 -9.87 -1.23
CA GLU A 269 4.52 -9.48 -0.14
C GLU A 269 3.53 -8.40 -0.60
N SER A 270 3.96 -7.47 -1.47
CA SER A 270 3.05 -6.49 -2.09
C SER A 270 1.87 -7.13 -2.84
N SER A 271 2.04 -8.37 -3.33
CA SER A 271 1.00 -9.19 -3.98
C SER A 271 0.35 -8.58 -5.23
N LEU A 272 0.84 -7.43 -5.71
CA LEU A 272 0.33 -6.66 -6.84
C LEU A 272 1.31 -6.67 -8.03
N LEU A 273 1.99 -7.80 -8.23
CA LEU A 273 3.01 -8.00 -9.27
C LEU A 273 2.48 -7.69 -10.69
N GLY A 274 1.18 -7.88 -10.93
CA GLY A 274 0.53 -7.55 -12.20
C GLY A 274 0.65 -6.07 -12.60
N MET A 275 0.48 -5.15 -11.64
CA MET A 275 0.62 -3.71 -11.87
C MET A 275 2.04 -3.35 -12.34
N THR A 276 3.04 -4.01 -11.74
CA THR A 276 4.46 -3.81 -12.09
C THR A 276 4.79 -4.33 -13.47
N ALA A 277 4.34 -5.53 -13.81
CA ALA A 277 4.58 -6.11 -15.13
C ALA A 277 3.96 -5.25 -16.25
N GLU A 278 2.72 -4.76 -16.07
CA GLU A 278 2.09 -3.85 -17.04
C GLU A 278 2.86 -2.54 -17.18
N ALA A 279 3.29 -1.93 -16.07
CA ALA A 279 4.05 -0.70 -16.08
C ALA A 279 5.38 -0.87 -16.83
N ILE A 280 6.12 -1.94 -16.56
CA ILE A 280 7.40 -2.22 -17.23
C ILE A 280 7.18 -2.44 -18.73
N THR A 281 6.17 -3.21 -19.13
CA THR A 281 5.83 -3.42 -20.56
C THR A 281 5.42 -2.12 -21.25
N ARG A 282 4.83 -1.17 -20.52
CA ARG A 282 4.50 0.17 -21.01
C ARG A 282 5.71 1.10 -21.08
N GLY A 283 6.90 0.65 -20.66
CA GLY A 283 8.16 1.39 -20.78
C GLY A 283 8.58 2.16 -19.53
N TYR A 284 7.90 1.99 -18.39
CA TYR A 284 8.33 2.60 -17.13
C TYR A 284 9.61 1.94 -16.58
N ASP A 285 10.36 2.68 -15.79
CA ASP A 285 11.60 2.20 -15.18
C ASP A 285 11.36 1.02 -14.22
N ALA A 286 11.85 -0.16 -14.59
CA ALA A 286 11.72 -1.37 -13.79
C ALA A 286 12.32 -1.23 -12.39
N GLY A 287 13.46 -0.56 -12.24
CA GLY A 287 14.10 -0.39 -10.92
C GLY A 287 13.22 0.40 -9.96
N ALA A 288 12.58 1.46 -10.47
CA ALA A 288 11.65 2.27 -9.72
C ALA A 288 10.36 1.50 -9.40
N ALA A 289 9.78 0.80 -10.38
CA ALA A 289 8.54 0.03 -10.20
C ALA A 289 8.68 -1.09 -9.14
N PHE A 290 9.78 -1.86 -9.17
CA PHE A 290 10.03 -2.85 -8.12
C PHE A 290 10.35 -2.22 -6.77
N SER A 291 11.07 -1.09 -6.74
CA SER A 291 11.31 -0.37 -5.48
C SER A 291 10.02 0.13 -4.84
N ASP A 292 9.03 0.53 -5.62
CA ASP A 292 7.72 0.95 -5.10
C ASP A 292 6.95 -0.22 -4.48
N LEU A 293 7.03 -1.43 -5.09
CA LEU A 293 6.50 -2.64 -4.45
C LEU A 293 7.24 -2.99 -3.15
N VAL A 294 8.55 -2.73 -3.07
CA VAL A 294 9.28 -2.90 -1.79
C VAL A 294 8.77 -1.90 -0.76
N PHE A 295 8.58 -0.63 -1.14
CA PHE A 295 8.09 0.42 -0.24
C PHE A 295 6.63 0.23 0.20
N SER A 296 5.79 -0.45 -0.59
CA SER A 296 4.41 -0.71 -0.16
C SER A 296 4.34 -1.53 1.15
N ASN A 297 5.34 -2.36 1.43
CA ASN A 297 5.38 -3.16 2.67
C ASN A 297 5.54 -2.29 3.93
N PRO A 298 6.55 -1.43 4.08
CA PRO A 298 6.60 -0.53 5.24
C PRO A 298 5.42 0.45 5.25
N ALA A 299 4.85 0.80 4.10
CA ALA A 299 3.62 1.59 4.05
C ALA A 299 2.40 0.87 4.63
N THR A 300 2.32 -0.46 4.56
CA THR A 300 1.29 -1.25 5.26
C THR A 300 1.66 -1.58 6.69
N ASP A 301 2.90 -2.03 6.92
CA ASP A 301 3.35 -2.64 8.17
C ASP A 301 3.59 -1.64 9.30
N VAL A 302 3.84 -0.37 8.95
CA VAL A 302 4.09 0.70 9.92
C VAL A 302 2.96 0.82 10.95
N VAL A 303 1.72 0.51 10.56
CA VAL A 303 0.57 0.59 11.48
C VAL A 303 0.38 -0.69 12.30
N ASP A 304 1.12 -1.75 11.99
CA ASP A 304 0.89 -3.12 12.47
C ASP A 304 2.03 -3.69 13.32
N VAL A 305 3.15 -2.96 13.48
CA VAL A 305 4.31 -3.32 14.32
C VAL A 305 3.92 -4.01 15.64
N GLY A 306 3.02 -3.42 16.43
CA GLY A 306 2.63 -3.96 17.72
C GLY A 306 1.69 -5.17 17.67
N SER A 307 0.79 -5.23 16.68
CA SER A 307 -0.04 -6.42 16.45
C SER A 307 0.80 -7.56 15.89
N ASP A 308 1.82 -7.26 15.09
CA ASP A 308 2.61 -8.25 14.38
C ASP A 308 3.67 -8.91 15.25
N ILE A 309 4.12 -8.22 16.30
CA ILE A 309 4.87 -8.86 17.39
C ILE A 309 4.04 -9.99 18.04
N LEU A 310 2.71 -9.87 18.09
CA LEU A 310 1.82 -10.80 18.80
C LEU A 310 1.14 -11.82 17.88
N ASN A 311 0.89 -11.46 16.62
CA ASN A 311 0.23 -12.33 15.66
C ASN A 311 1.24 -13.31 15.03
N SER A 312 0.78 -14.05 14.04
CA SER A 312 1.54 -15.07 13.33
C SER A 312 2.34 -14.56 12.12
N GLU A 313 2.57 -13.25 12.02
CA GLU A 313 3.25 -12.60 10.90
C GLU A 313 4.76 -12.54 11.13
N VAL A 314 5.52 -13.39 10.42
CA VAL A 314 6.99 -13.41 10.52
C VAL A 314 7.67 -12.47 9.54
N MET A 315 6.95 -12.01 8.51
CA MET A 315 7.41 -11.07 7.50
C MET A 315 6.79 -9.70 7.76
N ASN A 316 7.47 -8.87 8.53
CA ASN A 316 7.07 -7.48 8.76
C ASN A 316 8.30 -6.60 8.54
N SER A 317 8.20 -5.69 7.56
CA SER A 317 9.31 -4.88 7.06
C SER A 317 10.01 -4.03 8.12
N PHE A 318 9.31 -3.63 9.20
CA PHE A 318 9.92 -2.95 10.34
C PHE A 318 10.67 -3.94 11.24
N LEU A 319 10.00 -5.03 11.61
CA LEU A 319 10.49 -6.01 12.57
C LEU A 319 11.64 -6.88 12.03
N ASN A 320 11.72 -7.07 10.71
CA ASN A 320 12.73 -7.90 10.05
C ASN A 320 14.11 -7.24 9.96
N THR A 321 14.22 -5.93 10.23
CA THR A 321 15.49 -5.20 10.18
C THR A 321 16.54 -5.78 11.13
N ALA A 322 17.81 -5.71 10.75
CA ALA A 322 18.90 -6.22 11.59
C ALA A 322 19.10 -5.42 12.87
N ASP A 323 18.66 -4.15 12.91
CA ASP A 323 18.55 -3.36 14.13
C ASP A 323 17.74 -4.08 15.23
N ILE A 324 16.70 -4.81 14.84
CA ILE A 324 15.84 -5.58 15.74
C ILE A 324 16.32 -7.03 15.81
N THR A 325 16.44 -7.72 14.66
CA THR A 325 16.66 -9.17 14.62
C THR A 325 18.05 -9.60 15.12
N SER A 326 19.02 -8.69 15.21
CA SER A 326 20.32 -9.02 15.80
C SER A 326 20.27 -9.20 17.33
N THR A 327 19.31 -8.55 17.98
CA THR A 327 19.14 -8.58 19.45
C THR A 327 17.83 -9.23 19.91
N GLY A 328 16.83 -9.30 19.04
CA GLY A 328 15.46 -9.66 19.37
C GLY A 328 14.72 -8.59 20.18
N VAL A 329 15.27 -7.37 20.28
CA VAL A 329 14.70 -6.30 21.12
C VAL A 329 14.14 -5.18 20.25
N VAL A 330 12.84 -4.97 20.36
CA VAL A 330 12.13 -3.84 19.75
C VAL A 330 12.15 -2.69 20.75
N SER A 331 12.82 -1.58 20.42
CA SER A 331 12.92 -0.39 21.29
C SER A 331 12.45 0.86 20.57
N GLU A 332 12.11 1.91 21.32
CA GLU A 332 11.66 3.19 20.76
C GLU A 332 12.71 3.80 19.82
N GLU A 333 13.98 3.77 20.21
CA GLU A 333 15.10 4.31 19.42
C GLU A 333 15.26 3.56 18.10
N VAL A 334 15.23 2.23 18.15
CA VAL A 334 15.32 1.37 16.95
C VAL A 334 14.13 1.61 16.02
N LEU A 335 12.90 1.64 16.55
CA LEU A 335 11.71 1.88 15.74
C LEU A 335 11.75 3.23 15.03
N ARG A 336 12.28 4.29 15.66
CA ARG A 336 12.46 5.60 15.02
C ARG A 336 13.47 5.55 13.87
N ARG A 337 14.61 4.86 14.05
CA ARG A 337 15.61 4.73 12.98
C ARG A 337 15.05 3.98 11.77
N VAL A 338 14.37 2.86 12.02
CA VAL A 338 13.72 2.06 10.97
C VAL A 338 12.63 2.87 10.28
N TYR A 339 11.79 3.58 11.05
CA TYR A 339 10.79 4.49 10.52
C TYR A 339 11.39 5.54 9.59
N ASP A 340 12.47 6.21 10.00
CA ASP A 340 13.14 7.22 9.20
C ASP A 340 13.70 6.62 7.91
N ALA A 341 14.37 5.46 7.99
CA ALA A 341 14.87 4.76 6.80
C ALA A 341 13.73 4.45 5.81
N CYS A 342 12.62 3.87 6.27
CA CYS A 342 11.45 3.60 5.44
C CYS A 342 10.85 4.89 4.83
N ALA A 343 10.65 5.93 5.65
CA ALA A 343 10.11 7.21 5.22
C ALA A 343 10.97 7.87 4.13
N HIS A 344 12.29 7.78 4.24
CA HIS A 344 13.22 8.33 3.26
C HIS A 344 13.19 7.56 1.94
N THR A 345 13.02 6.23 1.98
CA THR A 345 12.95 5.40 0.75
C THR A 345 11.71 5.65 -0.09
N GLY A 346 10.58 5.98 0.53
CA GLY A 346 9.33 6.29 -0.18
C GLY A 346 9.23 7.72 -0.71
N ALA A 347 10.08 8.63 -0.24
CA ALA A 347 9.93 10.07 -0.47
C ALA A 347 9.89 10.42 -1.98
N ARG A 348 10.80 9.85 -2.78
CA ARG A 348 10.85 10.08 -4.24
C ARG A 348 9.60 9.58 -4.95
N ALA A 349 9.08 8.42 -4.56
CA ALA A 349 7.85 7.87 -5.11
C ALA A 349 6.68 8.83 -4.88
N LEU A 350 6.53 9.32 -3.66
CA LEU A 350 5.39 10.15 -3.25
C LEU A 350 5.48 11.62 -3.69
N THR A 351 6.65 12.11 -4.08
CA THR A 351 6.86 13.54 -4.39
C THR A 351 7.29 13.81 -5.83
N GLU A 352 8.26 13.07 -6.35
CA GLU A 352 8.82 13.31 -7.69
C GLU A 352 8.21 12.38 -8.75
N ARG A 353 7.91 11.14 -8.36
CA ARG A 353 7.41 10.08 -9.24
C ARG A 353 5.92 9.77 -9.04
N TRP A 354 5.18 10.61 -8.31
CA TRP A 354 3.77 10.39 -7.95
C TRP A 354 2.85 10.05 -9.13
N SER A 355 3.23 10.46 -10.35
CA SER A 355 2.47 10.21 -11.58
C SER A 355 2.68 8.82 -12.17
N GLU A 356 3.66 8.05 -11.69
CA GLU A 356 3.95 6.68 -12.12
C GLU A 356 2.96 5.65 -11.53
N PRO A 357 2.66 4.55 -12.23
CA PRO A 357 1.64 3.59 -11.78
C PRO A 357 1.83 3.07 -10.36
N LEU A 358 3.05 2.66 -9.97
CA LEU A 358 3.29 2.07 -8.66
C LEU A 358 3.45 3.13 -7.57
N ALA A 359 3.96 4.32 -7.88
CA ALA A 359 3.89 5.45 -6.97
C ALA A 359 2.44 5.85 -6.65
N ARG A 360 1.54 5.80 -7.65
CA ARG A 360 0.10 5.95 -7.41
C ARG A 360 -0.40 4.84 -6.50
N MET A 361 -0.03 3.58 -6.73
CA MET A 361 -0.35 2.47 -5.82
C MET A 361 0.12 2.73 -4.37
N CYS A 362 1.36 3.18 -4.17
CA CYS A 362 1.82 3.52 -2.82
C CYS A 362 1.01 4.67 -2.23
N SER A 363 0.65 5.68 -3.03
CA SER A 363 -0.04 6.88 -2.55
C SER A 363 -1.44 6.65 -1.97
N MET A 364 -2.14 5.56 -2.32
CA MET A 364 -3.42 5.27 -1.66
C MET A 364 -3.28 4.53 -0.35
N LEU A 365 -2.10 4.09 0.06
CA LEU A 365 -1.96 3.33 1.31
C LEU A 365 -2.36 4.20 2.50
N TYR A 366 -1.91 5.46 2.57
CA TYR A 366 -2.37 6.39 3.61
C TYR A 366 -3.89 6.55 3.71
N PRO A 367 -4.62 6.98 2.65
CA PRO A 367 -6.08 7.07 2.73
C PRO A 367 -6.75 5.70 2.93
N TRP A 368 -6.17 4.61 2.43
CA TRP A 368 -6.69 3.26 2.66
C TRP A 368 -6.65 2.89 4.15
N HIS A 369 -5.59 3.22 4.88
CA HIS A 369 -5.52 3.02 6.34
C HIS A 369 -6.62 3.76 7.10
N ILE A 370 -7.04 4.93 6.62
CA ILE A 370 -8.15 5.71 7.21
C ILE A 370 -9.51 5.10 6.84
N CYS A 371 -9.68 4.72 5.57
CA CYS A 371 -10.95 4.26 5.03
C CYS A 371 -11.28 2.82 5.40
N ASN A 372 -10.28 1.96 5.59
CA ASN A 372 -10.52 0.56 5.89
C ASN A 372 -10.90 0.39 7.38
N ASP A 373 -11.86 -0.48 7.63
CA ASP A 373 -12.33 -0.78 8.99
C ASP A 373 -11.42 -1.77 9.74
N ARG A 374 -10.32 -2.21 9.12
CA ARG A 374 -9.37 -3.19 9.67
C ARG A 374 -8.33 -2.54 10.58
N HIS A 375 -7.66 -1.50 10.10
CA HIS A 375 -6.46 -0.96 10.74
C HIS A 375 -6.75 0.01 11.88
N MET A 376 -7.90 0.70 11.89
CA MET A 376 -8.24 1.71 12.91
C MET A 376 -7.13 2.79 13.03
N PHE A 377 -6.61 3.25 11.89
CA PHE A 377 -5.44 4.12 11.82
C PHE A 377 -5.49 5.35 12.72
N LEU A 378 -6.61 6.09 12.69
CA LEU A 378 -6.79 7.30 13.49
C LEU A 378 -6.75 7.01 14.99
N ARG A 379 -7.29 5.87 15.41
CA ARG A 379 -7.23 5.40 16.80
C ARG A 379 -5.79 5.13 17.21
N ARG A 380 -5.05 4.38 16.38
CA ARG A 380 -3.61 4.12 16.61
C ARG A 380 -2.85 5.45 16.71
N ALA A 381 -3.08 6.37 15.78
CA ALA A 381 -2.41 7.67 15.77
C ALA A 381 -2.66 8.47 17.05
N ILE A 382 -3.91 8.52 17.57
CA ILE A 382 -4.18 9.15 18.89
C ILE A 382 -3.39 8.48 20.00
N LEU A 383 -3.45 7.15 20.07
CA LEU A 383 -2.87 6.38 21.16
C LEU A 383 -1.34 6.49 21.20
N GLY A 384 -0.67 6.59 20.05
CA GLY A 384 0.78 6.78 19.96
C GLY A 384 1.23 8.24 19.89
N TRP A 385 0.32 9.22 19.83
CA TRP A 385 0.65 10.62 19.55
C TRP A 385 1.68 11.22 20.51
N GLU A 386 1.72 10.78 21.76
CA GLU A 386 2.67 11.28 22.76
C GLU A 386 4.13 10.88 22.47
N LYS A 387 4.36 9.80 21.70
CA LYS A 387 5.69 9.33 21.31
C LYS A 387 6.24 10.08 20.10
N VAL A 388 5.36 10.67 19.30
CA VAL A 388 5.71 11.35 18.04
C VAL A 388 6.61 12.55 18.26
N ARG A 389 7.59 12.73 17.38
CA ARG A 389 8.46 13.92 17.34
C ARG A 389 7.62 15.19 17.13
N LYS A 390 7.87 16.21 17.95
CA LYS A 390 7.17 17.51 17.85
C LYS A 390 8.02 18.60 17.21
N VAL A 391 9.30 18.31 16.97
CA VAL A 391 10.22 19.25 16.33
C VAL A 391 10.14 19.03 14.82
N PRO A 392 9.82 20.07 14.03
CA PRO A 392 9.88 19.98 12.58
C PRO A 392 11.26 19.52 12.12
N SER A 393 11.30 18.61 11.17
CA SER A 393 12.54 18.20 10.51
C SER A 393 12.52 18.62 9.04
N GLU A 394 13.72 18.72 8.45
CA GLU A 394 13.84 18.85 7.01
C GLU A 394 13.32 17.56 6.34
N GLN A 395 12.53 17.67 5.27
CA GLN A 395 12.08 16.51 4.49
C GLN A 395 13.26 15.92 3.74
N ARG A 396 13.39 14.59 3.76
CA ARG A 396 14.57 13.87 3.25
C ARG A 396 14.20 12.68 2.38
N GLU A 397 15.17 12.23 1.61
CA GLU A 397 15.12 11.03 0.80
C GLU A 397 16.39 10.18 0.96
N ALA A 398 16.29 8.92 0.58
CA ALA A 398 17.41 8.00 0.40
C ALA A 398 16.98 6.90 -0.57
N ASP A 399 17.91 6.32 -1.32
CA ASP A 399 17.65 5.05 -1.99
C ASP A 399 17.74 3.90 -0.97
N PHE A 400 17.08 2.77 -1.25
CA PHE A 400 16.98 1.67 -0.29
C PHE A 400 18.35 1.14 0.16
N ASP A 401 19.30 1.03 -0.77
CA ASP A 401 20.67 0.57 -0.53
C ASP A 401 21.58 1.61 0.13
N GLU A 402 21.12 2.85 0.25
CA GLU A 402 21.76 3.87 1.08
C GLU A 402 21.17 3.86 2.49
N ALA A 403 19.85 3.71 2.63
CA ALA A 403 19.14 3.69 3.91
C ALA A 403 19.42 2.43 4.73
N PHE A 404 19.67 1.31 4.04
CA PHE A 404 20.00 0.01 4.65
C PHE A 404 21.31 -0.56 4.10
N ASP A 405 22.15 -1.09 4.97
CA ASP A 405 23.38 -1.81 4.58
C ASP A 405 23.08 -3.24 4.08
N GLU A 406 24.12 -3.96 3.66
CA GLU A 406 24.00 -5.31 3.10
C GLU A 406 23.35 -6.32 4.06
N ASP A 407 23.56 -6.16 5.36
CA ASP A 407 23.00 -6.99 6.42
C ASP A 407 21.61 -6.52 6.89
N TYR A 408 21.04 -5.50 6.23
CA TYR A 408 19.74 -4.89 6.53
C TYR A 408 19.69 -4.12 7.86
N PHE A 409 20.82 -3.54 8.29
CA PHE A 409 20.84 -2.50 9.32
C PHE A 409 20.56 -1.12 8.72
N THR A 410 19.87 -0.27 9.49
CA THR A 410 19.75 1.15 9.16
C THR A 410 21.12 1.84 9.22
N THR A 411 21.43 2.61 8.18
CA THR A 411 22.73 3.33 8.09
C THR A 411 22.66 4.73 8.70
N GLY A 412 21.44 5.29 8.84
CA GLY A 412 21.20 6.69 9.17
C GLY A 412 21.43 7.66 7.99
N PHE A 413 21.81 7.17 6.81
CA PHE A 413 22.01 8.02 5.64
C PHE A 413 20.67 8.58 5.12
N SER A 414 20.71 9.85 4.72
CA SER A 414 19.65 10.52 3.97
C SER A 414 20.12 11.89 3.49
N ARG A 415 19.48 12.43 2.46
CA ARG A 415 19.77 13.75 1.88
C ARG A 415 18.49 14.61 1.81
N PRO A 416 18.62 15.94 1.79
CA PRO A 416 17.46 16.82 1.66
C PRO A 416 16.65 16.49 0.40
N LEU A 417 15.32 16.47 0.54
CA LEU A 417 14.42 16.29 -0.59
C LEU A 417 14.48 17.53 -1.50
N LYS A 418 14.74 17.31 -2.79
CA LYS A 418 14.98 18.40 -3.76
C LYS A 418 13.80 19.36 -3.89
N ASN A 419 12.58 18.83 -3.90
CA ASN A 419 11.34 19.59 -4.10
C ASN A 419 10.48 19.59 -2.82
N ALA A 420 11.12 19.75 -1.65
CA ALA A 420 10.41 19.82 -0.37
C ALA A 420 9.41 20.98 -0.34
N CYS A 421 8.19 20.73 0.15
CA CYS A 421 7.21 21.78 0.42
C CYS A 421 7.53 22.52 1.73
N SER A 422 6.76 23.56 2.06
CA SER A 422 6.94 24.32 3.30
C SER A 422 6.66 23.55 4.60
N GLY A 423 6.10 22.33 4.52
CA GLY A 423 5.83 21.48 5.70
C GLY A 423 4.71 21.98 6.61
N GLY A 424 3.87 22.91 6.15
CA GLY A 424 2.68 23.36 6.89
C GLY A 424 1.51 22.36 6.82
N ASP A 425 0.56 22.45 7.76
CA ASP A 425 -0.71 21.70 7.72
C ASP A 425 -1.43 21.87 6.36
N VAL A 426 -1.42 23.10 5.83
CA VAL A 426 -1.65 23.38 4.40
C VAL A 426 -0.35 24.01 3.89
N CYS A 427 0.43 23.25 3.13
CA CYS A 427 1.72 23.71 2.61
C CYS A 427 1.54 24.69 1.43
N ASP A 428 2.64 25.30 1.02
CA ASP A 428 2.70 26.19 -0.14
C ASP A 428 2.29 25.51 -1.45
N ALA A 429 2.74 24.27 -1.69
CA ALA A 429 2.36 23.50 -2.87
C ALA A 429 0.84 23.28 -2.97
N VAL A 430 0.19 22.88 -1.87
CA VAL A 430 -1.28 22.70 -1.81
C VAL A 430 -1.99 24.05 -1.95
N SER A 431 -1.51 25.08 -1.26
CA SER A 431 -2.10 26.43 -1.34
C SER A 431 -2.09 26.94 -2.78
N GLN A 432 -1.00 26.70 -3.50
CA GLN A 432 -0.89 27.06 -4.90
C GLN A 432 -1.83 26.25 -5.81
N LEU A 433 -1.91 24.93 -5.64
CA LEU A 433 -2.83 24.07 -6.40
C LEU A 433 -4.29 24.52 -6.21
N VAL A 434 -4.68 24.82 -4.97
CA VAL A 434 -6.01 25.31 -4.63
C VAL A 434 -6.28 26.68 -5.26
N ALA A 435 -5.29 27.58 -5.29
CA ALA A 435 -5.44 28.92 -5.87
C ALA A 435 -5.52 28.92 -7.41
N SER A 436 -4.80 28.01 -8.08
CA SER A 436 -4.72 27.96 -9.55
C SER A 436 -5.88 27.22 -10.21
N ASN A 437 -6.67 26.45 -9.44
CA ASN A 437 -7.73 25.61 -9.99
C ASN A 437 -9.13 26.19 -9.77
N LYS A 438 -9.90 26.40 -10.86
CA LYS A 438 -11.34 26.81 -10.78
C LYS A 438 -12.23 25.85 -9.97
N ARG A 439 -11.80 24.60 -9.77
CA ARG A 439 -12.43 23.61 -8.89
C ARG A 439 -11.81 23.58 -7.49
N SER A 440 -11.19 24.68 -7.09
CA SER A 440 -10.63 24.96 -5.76
C SER A 440 -11.47 24.42 -4.60
N PRO A 441 -12.82 24.54 -4.59
CA PRO A 441 -13.60 24.05 -3.45
C PRO A 441 -13.47 22.55 -3.17
N ILE A 442 -13.59 21.68 -4.18
CA ILE A 442 -13.51 20.22 -3.97
C ILE A 442 -12.07 19.76 -3.71
N ILE A 443 -11.08 20.45 -4.27
CA ILE A 443 -9.65 20.18 -4.02
C ILE A 443 -9.28 20.55 -2.57
N ALA A 444 -9.76 21.71 -2.09
CA ALA A 444 -9.57 22.13 -0.71
C ALA A 444 -10.33 21.21 0.26
N GLU A 445 -11.53 20.76 -0.10
CA GLU A 445 -12.30 19.78 0.66
C GLU A 445 -11.56 18.44 0.74
N LEU A 446 -10.95 17.98 -0.35
CA LEU A 446 -10.16 16.75 -0.38
C LEU A 446 -8.94 16.84 0.54
N TRP A 447 -8.15 17.92 0.47
CA TRP A 447 -7.03 18.13 1.39
C TRP A 447 -7.50 18.18 2.84
N LYS A 448 -8.62 18.84 3.10
CA LYS A 448 -9.20 18.90 4.44
C LYS A 448 -9.58 17.51 4.95
N ALA A 449 -10.23 16.70 4.13
CA ALA A 449 -10.69 15.36 4.50
C ALA A 449 -9.52 14.37 4.73
N ILE A 450 -8.45 14.47 3.94
CA ILE A 450 -7.32 13.54 4.01
C ILE A 450 -6.21 13.95 4.99
N VAL A 451 -5.99 15.25 5.23
CA VAL A 451 -4.91 15.74 6.11
C VAL A 451 -5.44 16.55 7.29
N THR A 452 -6.14 17.66 7.02
CA THR A 452 -6.45 18.65 8.07
C THR A 452 -7.34 18.08 9.18
N ASP A 453 -8.47 17.48 8.82
CA ASP A 453 -9.44 16.98 9.79
C ASP A 453 -8.91 15.74 10.57
N PRO A 454 -8.26 14.75 9.92
CA PRO A 454 -7.55 13.68 10.63
C PRO A 454 -6.51 14.19 11.63
N LEU A 455 -5.68 15.16 11.24
CA LEU A 455 -4.65 15.72 12.10
C LEU A 455 -5.24 16.49 13.29
N GLN A 456 -6.30 17.27 13.07
CA GLN A 456 -7.02 17.95 14.15
C GLN A 456 -7.63 16.95 15.13
N TYR A 457 -8.23 15.87 14.63
CA TYR A 457 -8.76 14.79 15.47
C TYR A 457 -7.67 14.15 16.33
N VAL A 458 -6.53 13.81 15.73
CA VAL A 458 -5.41 13.21 16.45
C VAL A 458 -4.83 14.16 17.50
N ARG A 459 -4.65 15.44 17.16
CA ARG A 459 -4.17 16.47 18.09
C ARG A 459 -5.14 16.73 19.25
N ALA A 460 -6.45 16.57 19.04
CA ALA A 460 -7.42 16.69 20.12
C ALA A 460 -7.28 15.58 21.17
N GLY A 461 -6.78 14.40 20.77
CA GLY A 461 -6.48 13.29 21.69
C GLY A 461 -7.71 12.63 22.31
N ILE A 462 -8.91 12.92 21.80
CA ILE A 462 -10.17 12.35 22.30
C ILE A 462 -10.61 11.23 21.36
N VAL A 463 -10.48 10.02 21.86
CA VAL A 463 -10.96 8.80 21.22
C VAL A 463 -12.48 8.83 21.02
N SER A 464 -12.94 8.72 19.76
CA SER A 464 -14.35 8.62 19.40
C SER A 464 -14.57 7.77 18.14
N GLN A 465 -15.27 6.64 18.29
CA GLN A 465 -15.61 5.75 17.16
C GLN A 465 -16.53 6.43 16.15
N GLU A 466 -17.47 7.25 16.63
CA GLU A 466 -18.39 8.01 15.78
C GLU A 466 -17.61 9.00 14.92
N ARG A 467 -16.70 9.77 15.52
CA ARG A 467 -15.88 10.74 14.80
C ARG A 467 -14.94 10.07 13.80
N GLU A 468 -14.32 8.95 14.15
CA GLU A 468 -13.49 8.18 13.22
C GLU A 468 -14.29 7.67 12.02
N SER A 469 -15.52 7.21 12.26
CA SER A 469 -16.42 6.76 11.20
C SER A 469 -16.85 7.91 10.29
N GLU A 470 -17.12 9.09 10.85
CA GLU A 470 -17.43 10.31 10.11
C GLU A 470 -16.25 10.76 9.24
N LEU A 471 -15.03 10.75 9.79
CA LEU A 471 -13.81 11.13 9.04
C LEU A 471 -13.55 10.18 7.87
N ALA A 472 -13.69 8.86 8.10
CA ALA A 472 -13.54 7.87 7.04
C ALA A 472 -14.62 8.03 5.96
N GLU A 473 -15.90 8.20 6.34
CA GLU A 473 -17.00 8.42 5.38
C GLU A 473 -16.81 9.70 4.57
N ASN A 474 -16.44 10.81 5.22
CA ASN A 474 -16.18 12.07 4.54
C ASN A 474 -15.05 11.93 3.52
N LEU A 475 -13.94 11.27 3.88
CA LEU A 475 -12.86 10.99 2.94
C LEU A 475 -13.35 10.14 1.76
N GLN A 476 -14.12 9.09 2.01
CA GLN A 476 -14.68 8.24 0.95
C GLN A 476 -15.56 9.03 -0.02
N LEU A 477 -16.46 9.86 0.50
CA LEU A 477 -17.34 10.71 -0.30
C LEU A 477 -16.56 11.74 -1.11
N THR A 478 -15.57 12.42 -0.52
CA THR A 478 -14.81 13.46 -1.22
C THR A 478 -13.92 12.86 -2.32
N VAL A 479 -13.33 11.68 -2.10
CA VAL A 479 -12.60 10.93 -3.12
C VAL A 479 -13.53 10.53 -4.27
N ALA A 480 -14.70 9.95 -3.97
CA ALA A 480 -15.68 9.57 -4.99
C ALA A 480 -16.19 10.78 -5.80
N LYS A 481 -16.47 11.90 -5.14
CA LYS A 481 -16.88 13.17 -5.77
C LYS A 481 -15.77 13.74 -6.66
N SER A 482 -14.52 13.69 -6.21
CA SER A 482 -13.37 14.15 -7.00
C SER A 482 -13.18 13.30 -8.26
N PHE A 483 -13.28 11.98 -8.11
CA PHE A 483 -13.16 11.04 -9.21
C PHE A 483 -14.29 11.20 -10.24
N SER A 484 -15.56 11.24 -9.81
CA SER A 484 -16.72 11.43 -10.70
C SER A 484 -16.70 12.77 -11.45
N GLN A 485 -16.05 13.79 -10.87
CA GLN A 485 -15.80 15.07 -11.50
C GLN A 485 -14.63 15.03 -12.50
N GLY A 486 -13.83 13.97 -12.51
CA GLY A 486 -12.71 13.76 -13.43
C GLY A 486 -11.39 14.38 -13.01
N LEU A 487 -11.20 14.56 -11.71
CA LEU A 487 -10.01 15.14 -11.08
C LEU A 487 -8.97 14.07 -10.72
N VAL A 488 -8.77 13.07 -11.59
CA VAL A 488 -7.94 11.89 -11.27
C VAL A 488 -6.49 12.28 -10.99
N LEU A 489 -5.95 13.25 -11.71
CA LEU A 489 -4.57 13.70 -11.55
C LEU A 489 -4.38 14.54 -10.28
N GLU A 490 -5.32 15.46 -10.00
CA GLU A 490 -5.37 16.17 -8.71
C GLU A 490 -5.47 15.18 -7.54
N LEU A 491 -6.31 14.15 -7.68
CA LEU A 491 -6.52 13.13 -6.66
C LEU A 491 -5.23 12.34 -6.41
N ALA A 492 -4.57 11.85 -7.46
CA ALA A 492 -3.30 11.13 -7.37
C ALA A 492 -2.20 11.99 -6.71
N TRP A 493 -2.06 13.25 -7.14
CA TRP A 493 -1.07 14.16 -6.57
C TRP A 493 -1.36 14.47 -5.09
N LEU A 494 -2.62 14.79 -4.74
CA LEU A 494 -3.00 15.10 -3.37
C LEU A 494 -2.84 13.90 -2.43
N MET A 495 -3.16 12.68 -2.89
CA MET A 495 -2.95 11.47 -2.11
C MET A 495 -1.46 11.21 -1.86
N ALA A 496 -0.63 11.32 -2.90
CA ALA A 496 0.82 11.13 -2.76
C ALA A 496 1.43 12.18 -1.82
N HIS A 497 1.01 13.44 -1.96
CA HIS A 497 1.48 14.52 -1.11
C HIS A 497 1.00 14.38 0.35
N ALA A 498 -0.24 13.94 0.56
CA ALA A 498 -0.78 13.66 1.89
C ALA A 498 -0.08 12.49 2.58
N ASP A 499 0.25 11.44 1.82
CA ASP A 499 1.01 10.28 2.30
C ASP A 499 2.42 10.71 2.74
N HIS A 500 3.12 11.48 1.90
CA HIS A 500 4.42 12.08 2.27
C HIS A 500 4.33 12.94 3.53
N HIS A 501 3.27 13.74 3.68
CA HIS A 501 3.01 14.50 4.89
C HIS A 501 2.82 13.60 6.12
N ALA A 502 2.09 12.48 5.96
CA ALA A 502 1.86 11.50 7.01
C ALA A 502 3.16 10.84 7.51
N TRP A 503 4.15 10.68 6.61
CA TRP A 503 5.47 10.14 6.92
C TRP A 503 6.42 11.16 7.55
N GLN A 504 6.57 12.35 6.96
CA GLN A 504 7.70 13.23 7.31
C GLN A 504 7.32 14.60 7.87
N VAL A 505 6.07 15.04 7.72
CA VAL A 505 5.65 16.40 8.10
C VAL A 505 4.83 16.40 9.39
N ASN A 506 3.74 15.63 9.41
CA ASN A 506 2.83 15.57 10.54
C ASN A 506 2.99 14.27 11.37
N TYR A 507 3.77 13.31 10.88
CA TYR A 507 4.15 12.07 11.56
C TYR A 507 2.97 11.22 12.04
N LEU A 508 1.84 11.23 11.31
CA LEU A 508 0.70 10.39 11.62
C LEU A 508 1.03 8.90 11.50
N PHE A 509 1.91 8.49 10.58
CA PHE A 509 2.38 7.10 10.52
C PHE A 509 3.26 6.74 11.73
N GLU A 510 4.16 7.62 12.20
CA GLU A 510 4.95 7.37 13.41
C GLU A 510 4.03 7.22 14.63
N ALA A 511 2.98 8.05 14.69
CA ALA A 511 1.95 7.98 15.71
C ALA A 511 1.22 6.63 15.69
N ALA A 512 0.78 6.20 14.51
CA ALA A 512 0.10 4.93 14.34
C ALA A 512 1.00 3.74 14.68
N MET A 513 2.29 3.80 14.31
CA MET A 513 3.29 2.80 14.66
C MET A 513 3.41 2.63 16.18
N PHE A 514 3.60 3.71 16.93
CA PHE A 514 3.65 3.60 18.39
C PHE A 514 2.31 3.19 19.00
N GLY A 515 1.20 3.68 18.46
CA GLY A 515 -0.14 3.30 18.91
C GLY A 515 -0.44 1.81 18.74
N SER A 516 0.12 1.19 17.70
CA SER A 516 -0.01 -0.25 17.44
C SER A 516 0.52 -1.11 18.59
N ILE A 517 1.54 -0.65 19.33
CA ILE A 517 2.13 -1.35 20.48
C ILE A 517 1.14 -1.48 21.65
N LEU A 518 0.11 -0.63 21.67
CA LEU A 518 -0.98 -0.68 22.65
C LEU A 518 -2.08 -1.69 22.28
N ASP A 519 -1.83 -2.57 21.30
CA ASP A 519 -2.71 -3.69 20.95
C ASP A 519 -3.13 -4.50 22.19
N SER A 520 -4.41 -4.87 22.20
CA SER A 520 -5.04 -5.66 23.26
C SER A 520 -4.54 -7.10 23.38
N GLY A 521 -3.79 -7.60 22.39
CA GLY A 521 -3.37 -9.00 22.27
C GLY A 521 -4.47 -9.94 21.76
N ALA A 522 -5.60 -9.41 21.30
CA ALA A 522 -6.74 -10.22 20.85
C ALA A 522 -6.43 -11.13 19.64
N LEU A 523 -5.40 -10.78 18.86
CA LEU A 523 -4.90 -11.54 17.71
C LEU A 523 -3.75 -12.50 18.06
N ALA A 524 -3.35 -12.61 19.33
CA ALA A 524 -2.27 -13.51 19.72
C ALA A 524 -2.58 -14.97 19.32
N GLY A 525 -1.64 -15.61 18.61
CA GLY A 525 -1.78 -16.98 18.08
C GLY A 525 -2.89 -17.14 17.01
N LYS A 526 -3.35 -16.04 16.40
CA LYS A 526 -4.34 -16.04 15.33
C LYS A 526 -3.75 -15.43 14.06
N LEU A 527 -4.37 -15.78 12.94
CA LEU A 527 -4.12 -15.14 11.65
C LEU A 527 -4.92 -13.85 11.58
N ASP A 528 -4.34 -12.84 10.96
CA ASP A 528 -4.94 -11.52 10.83
C ASP A 528 -5.85 -11.43 9.59
N ARG A 529 -6.81 -12.35 9.50
CA ARG A 529 -7.76 -12.49 8.37
C ARG A 529 -9.03 -13.23 8.76
N ALA A 530 -10.02 -13.21 7.87
CA ALA A 530 -11.20 -14.06 8.01
C ALA A 530 -10.83 -15.54 7.84
N ASP A 531 -11.21 -16.37 8.82
CA ASP A 531 -11.00 -17.82 8.79
C ASP A 531 -12.25 -18.56 8.25
N ARG A 532 -12.08 -19.81 7.81
CA ARG A 532 -13.21 -20.67 7.40
C ARG A 532 -14.27 -20.75 8.51
N GLY A 533 -15.52 -20.43 8.17
CA GLY A 533 -16.67 -20.48 9.09
C GLY A 533 -16.88 -19.21 9.93
N THR A 534 -16.25 -18.08 9.58
CA THR A 534 -16.40 -16.79 10.27
C THR A 534 -17.42 -15.83 9.63
N ALA A 535 -18.12 -16.29 8.58
CA ALA A 535 -19.20 -15.60 7.88
C ALA A 535 -20.56 -15.87 8.53
#